data_AF-L1JUM1-F1
#
_entry.id   AF-L1JUM1-F1
#
_cell.length_a   1.000
_cell.length_b   1.000
_cell.length_c   1.000
_cell.angle_alpha   90.00
_cell.angle_beta   90.00
_cell.angle_gamma   90.00
#
_symmetry.space_group_name_H-M   'P 1'
#
loop_
_entity.id
_entity.type
_entity.pdbx_description
1 polymer ?
#
loop_
_entity_poly.entity_id
_entity_poly.type
_entity_poly.pdbx_seq_one_letter_code
_entity_poly.pdbx_strand_id
1 'polypeptide(L)'
;MTESFQKWILSEDELRPFFNSASYGKESGWVDPFSFDEAWLPTDLPLPLMRPAIGALTKDGQVKYLMPALDMCVQAGGKLWWNRGINSVPLAKRWLDVNCADLSRMSIQAFCQGGYEDAKRAVKELGDDHPDNELGPWKKLWEAPAAKGIVELVETLSDDKGACVEKGYHIIVIPLPEEPLREAPDAGNRLRLCLSAAGAIDPLQDGIETTYSELNVLFRATMPGNESEHMPQVYKELFNLAGS
;
A
#
# COMPACT_ATOMS: atom_id res chain seq x y z
N MET A 1 -21.07 10.53 13.13
CA MET A 1 -20.16 9.37 13.12
C MET A 1 -19.47 9.39 11.77
N THR A 2 -18.15 9.61 11.73
CA THR A 2 -17.39 9.45 10.49
C THR A 2 -17.26 7.96 10.24
N GLU A 3 -18.14 7.40 9.42
CA GLU A 3 -18.00 6.02 8.95
C GLU A 3 -16.67 5.92 8.22
N SER A 4 -15.74 5.13 8.76
CA SER A 4 -14.48 4.85 8.09
C SER A 4 -14.77 4.08 6.80
N PHE A 5 -14.03 4.39 5.74
CA PHE A 5 -14.14 3.65 4.48
C PHE A 5 -13.91 2.15 4.73
N GLN A 6 -14.87 1.32 4.32
CA GLN A 6 -14.66 -0.13 4.29
C GLN A 6 -13.66 -0.45 3.18
N LYS A 7 -12.72 -1.35 3.45
CA LYS A 7 -11.62 -1.64 2.53
C LYS A 7 -11.59 -3.11 2.18
N TRP A 8 -11.33 -3.39 0.91
CA TRP A 8 -11.41 -4.72 0.32
C TRP A 8 -10.19 -5.00 -0.53
N ILE A 9 -9.79 -6.27 -0.62
CA ILE A 9 -8.80 -6.76 -1.56
C ILE A 9 -9.40 -7.90 -2.37
N LEU A 10 -9.19 -7.90 -3.69
CA LEU A 10 -9.53 -9.05 -4.52
C LEU A 10 -8.49 -10.15 -4.30
N SER A 11 -8.95 -11.31 -3.85
CA SER A 11 -8.10 -12.47 -3.56
C SER A 11 -8.87 -13.74 -3.90
N GLU A 12 -8.27 -14.61 -4.73
CA GLU A 12 -8.90 -15.88 -5.13
C GLU A 12 -10.32 -15.66 -5.69
N ASP A 13 -10.47 -14.67 -6.57
CA ASP A 13 -11.75 -14.28 -7.21
C ASP A 13 -12.84 -13.74 -6.28
N GLU A 14 -12.52 -13.42 -5.03
CA GLU A 14 -13.47 -12.85 -4.07
C GLU A 14 -12.97 -11.53 -3.48
N LEU A 15 -13.89 -10.57 -3.26
CA LEU A 15 -13.60 -9.38 -2.47
C LEU A 15 -13.57 -9.76 -0.99
N ARG A 16 -12.37 -9.71 -0.41
CA ARG A 16 -12.15 -10.01 1.00
C ARG A 16 -11.93 -8.71 1.77
N PRO A 17 -12.58 -8.52 2.93
CA PRO A 17 -12.36 -7.32 3.72
C PRO A 17 -10.94 -7.33 4.28
N PHE A 18 -10.31 -6.16 4.33
CA PHE A 18 -9.19 -5.96 5.24
C PHE A 18 -9.69 -6.02 6.68
N PHE A 19 -8.83 -6.40 7.63
CA PHE A 19 -9.17 -6.27 9.05
C PHE A 19 -9.45 -4.80 9.36
N ASN A 20 -10.73 -4.47 9.59
CA ASN A 20 -11.13 -3.12 9.94
C ASN A 20 -11.04 -2.97 11.47
N SER A 21 -10.41 -1.89 11.92
CA SER A 21 -10.39 -1.50 13.33
C SER A 21 -11.81 -1.28 13.88
N ALA A 22 -12.80 -0.95 13.04
CA ALA A 22 -14.18 -0.72 13.47
C ALA A 22 -14.91 -1.97 13.99
N SER A 23 -14.44 -3.19 13.67
CA SER A 23 -14.99 -4.44 14.23
C SER A 23 -14.42 -4.80 15.61
N TYR A 24 -13.39 -4.10 16.06
CA TYR A 24 -12.83 -4.22 17.40
C TYR A 24 -13.17 -2.92 18.14
N GLY A 25 -13.95 -2.99 19.23
CA GLY A 25 -14.39 -1.78 19.93
C GLY A 25 -13.22 -0.84 20.26
N LYS A 26 -13.47 0.48 20.38
CA LYS A 26 -12.46 1.50 20.75
C LYS A 26 -11.62 1.12 21.98
N GLU A 27 -12.11 0.21 22.81
CA GLU A 27 -11.48 -0.31 24.02
C GLU A 27 -10.35 -1.33 23.75
N SER A 28 -10.16 -1.78 22.50
CA SER A 28 -9.21 -2.85 22.16
C SER A 28 -7.77 -2.39 21.91
N GLY A 29 -7.46 -1.09 22.06
CA GLY A 29 -6.11 -0.55 21.83
C GLY A 29 -5.59 -0.65 20.38
N TRP A 30 -6.45 -1.07 19.44
CA TRP A 30 -6.07 -1.37 18.06
C TRP A 30 -5.77 -0.10 17.25
N VAL A 31 -4.56 -0.01 16.71
CA VAL A 31 -4.16 1.05 15.77
C VAL A 31 -4.68 0.69 14.38
N ASP A 32 -5.24 1.67 13.67
CA ASP A 32 -5.61 1.47 12.27
C ASP A 32 -4.36 1.06 11.47
N PRO A 33 -4.31 -0.15 10.85
CA PRO A 33 -3.16 -0.54 10.04
C PRO A 33 -3.01 0.38 8.82
N PHE A 34 -4.02 1.16 8.45
CA PHE A 34 -3.91 2.08 7.33
C PHE A 34 -3.09 3.31 7.69
N SER A 35 -2.01 3.51 6.97
CA SER A 35 -1.15 4.67 7.13
C SER A 35 -0.84 5.28 5.76
N PHE A 36 -0.92 6.61 5.70
CA PHE A 36 -0.55 7.37 4.51
C PHE A 36 0.96 7.58 4.43
N ASP A 37 1.65 7.65 5.57
CA ASP A 37 3.03 8.11 5.65
C ASP A 37 4.04 6.99 5.90
N GLU A 38 3.62 5.91 6.55
CA GLU A 38 4.52 4.96 7.17
C GLU A 38 4.06 3.52 6.97
N ALA A 39 4.99 2.63 6.67
CA ALA A 39 4.78 1.19 6.63
C ALA A 39 5.62 0.53 7.73
N TRP A 40 4.98 -0.02 8.75
CA TRP A 40 5.69 -0.65 9.87
C TRP A 40 6.11 -2.09 9.54
N LEU A 41 7.36 -2.44 9.86
CA LEU A 41 8.01 -3.72 9.65
C LEU A 41 8.38 -4.34 11.00
N PRO A 42 7.69 -5.40 11.45
CA PRO A 42 8.07 -6.13 12.66
C PRO A 42 9.46 -6.74 12.49
N THR A 43 10.32 -6.60 13.50
CA THR A 43 11.72 -7.07 13.44
C THR A 43 11.88 -8.58 13.54
N ASP A 44 10.83 -9.30 13.93
CA ASP A 44 10.76 -10.75 14.08
C ASP A 44 10.13 -11.46 12.86
N LEU A 45 9.79 -10.71 11.81
CA LEU A 45 9.34 -11.25 10.53
C LEU A 45 10.37 -10.96 9.42
N PRO A 46 10.45 -11.84 8.40
CA PRO A 46 11.19 -11.48 7.21
C PRO A 46 10.55 -10.28 6.51
N LEU A 47 11.34 -9.59 5.68
CA LEU A 47 10.82 -8.47 4.90
C LEU A 47 9.61 -8.93 4.08
N PRO A 48 8.53 -8.12 4.04
CA PRO A 48 7.38 -8.45 3.24
C PRO A 48 7.76 -8.41 1.77
N LEU A 49 7.23 -9.36 1.02
CA LEU A 49 7.14 -9.29 -0.42
C LEU A 49 6.00 -8.34 -0.80
N MET A 50 6.18 -7.60 -1.88
CA MET A 50 5.26 -6.62 -2.41
C MET A 50 5.04 -6.82 -3.90
N ARG A 51 3.85 -6.47 -4.37
CA ARG A 51 3.44 -6.48 -5.76
C ARG A 51 2.56 -5.25 -6.04
N PRO A 52 2.68 -4.62 -7.23
CA PRO A 52 1.76 -3.55 -7.61
C PRO A 52 0.30 -3.98 -7.53
N ALA A 53 -0.54 -3.05 -7.11
CA ALA A 53 -1.97 -3.18 -7.13
C ALA A 53 -2.62 -1.85 -7.56
N ILE A 54 -3.84 -1.93 -8.08
CA ILE A 54 -4.69 -0.76 -8.32
C ILE A 54 -5.64 -0.60 -7.15
N GLY A 55 -5.59 0.55 -6.51
CA GLY A 55 -6.59 0.97 -5.54
C GLY A 55 -7.68 1.78 -6.24
N ALA A 56 -8.92 1.66 -5.75
CA ALA A 56 -10.04 2.45 -6.21
C ALA A 56 -10.92 2.89 -5.04
N LEU A 57 -11.31 4.17 -5.03
CA LEU A 57 -12.42 4.63 -4.21
C LEU A 57 -13.71 4.46 -5.02
N THR A 58 -14.65 3.70 -4.47
CA THR A 58 -16.00 3.58 -5.01
C THR A 58 -16.99 4.32 -4.15
N LYS A 59 -18.06 4.80 -4.78
CA LYS A 59 -19.27 5.28 -4.13
C LYS A 59 -20.46 4.62 -4.79
N ASP A 60 -21.25 3.90 -4.00
CA ASP A 60 -22.48 3.23 -4.45
C ASP A 60 -22.22 2.35 -5.69
N GLY A 61 -21.21 1.47 -5.61
CA GLY A 61 -20.76 0.60 -6.71
C GLY A 61 -19.99 1.29 -7.85
N GLN A 62 -19.92 2.62 -7.89
CA GLN A 62 -19.26 3.36 -8.98
C GLN A 62 -17.85 3.80 -8.60
N VAL A 63 -16.87 3.55 -9.47
CA VAL A 63 -15.51 4.06 -9.30
C VAL A 63 -15.51 5.59 -9.42
N LYS A 64 -14.90 6.26 -8.45
CA LYS A 64 -14.73 7.72 -8.43
C LYS A 64 -13.27 8.13 -8.59
N TYR A 65 -12.37 7.40 -7.94
CA TYR A 65 -10.95 7.69 -8.00
C TYR A 65 -10.13 6.41 -8.10
N LEU A 66 -9.01 6.50 -8.81
CA LEU A 66 -7.96 5.48 -8.85
C LEU A 66 -6.74 5.95 -8.06
N MET A 67 -5.99 4.99 -7.53
CA MET A 67 -4.76 5.25 -6.80
C MET A 67 -3.80 4.07 -6.93
N PRO A 68 -2.47 4.29 -6.84
CA PRO A 68 -1.54 3.19 -6.72
C PRO A 68 -1.73 2.51 -5.36
N ALA A 69 -1.64 1.19 -5.33
CA ALA A 69 -1.70 0.38 -4.12
C ALA A 69 -0.63 -0.72 -4.14
N LEU A 70 -0.47 -1.40 -3.02
CA LEU A 70 0.39 -2.56 -2.89
C LEU A 70 -0.41 -3.75 -2.39
N ASP A 71 -0.17 -4.89 -3.01
CA ASP A 71 -0.41 -6.17 -2.38
C ASP A 71 0.87 -6.56 -1.65
N MET A 72 0.78 -6.80 -0.34
CA MET A 72 1.91 -7.14 0.52
C MET A 72 1.67 -8.48 1.19
N CYS A 73 2.71 -9.28 1.30
CA CYS A 73 2.65 -10.59 1.92
C CYS A 73 3.99 -10.98 2.56
N VAL A 74 3.98 -11.87 3.53
CA VAL A 74 5.17 -12.39 4.21
C VAL A 74 5.30 -13.87 3.88
N GLN A 75 6.50 -14.32 3.50
CA GLN A 75 6.76 -15.75 3.27
C GLN A 75 7.38 -16.36 4.53
N ALA A 76 6.71 -17.34 5.15
CA ALA A 76 7.18 -18.01 6.36
C ALA A 76 6.63 -19.44 6.44
N GLY A 77 7.46 -20.39 6.89
CA GLY A 77 7.09 -21.81 7.00
C GLY A 77 6.62 -22.44 5.68
N GLY A 78 7.16 -22.01 4.54
CA GLY A 78 6.76 -22.49 3.21
C GLY A 78 5.40 -21.97 2.72
N LYS A 79 4.76 -21.04 3.44
CA LYS A 79 3.46 -20.44 3.11
C LYS A 79 3.58 -18.94 2.87
N LEU A 80 2.70 -18.42 2.03
CA LEU A 80 2.55 -16.98 1.81
C LEU A 80 1.41 -16.43 2.68
N TRP A 81 1.70 -15.35 3.41
CA TRP A 81 0.81 -14.73 4.37
C TRP A 81 0.46 -13.31 3.92
N TRP A 82 -0.75 -13.10 3.41
CA TRP A 82 -1.18 -11.76 2.96
C TRP A 82 -1.36 -10.79 4.12
N ASN A 83 -0.78 -9.61 3.96
CA ASN A 83 -0.93 -8.48 4.87
C ASN A 83 -2.33 -7.88 4.72
N ARG A 84 -3.28 -8.41 5.48
CA ARG A 84 -4.65 -7.87 5.56
C ARG A 84 -4.84 -6.96 6.78
N GLY A 85 -3.76 -6.35 7.26
CA GLY A 85 -3.70 -5.68 8.57
C GLY A 85 -2.83 -6.40 9.59
N ILE A 86 -1.88 -7.24 9.14
CA ILE A 86 -0.78 -7.77 9.97
C ILE A 86 0.15 -6.62 10.35
N ASN A 87 0.48 -5.82 9.34
CA ASN A 87 1.33 -4.65 9.38
C ASN A 87 0.53 -3.44 8.90
N SER A 88 1.23 -2.33 8.65
CA SER A 88 0.62 -1.24 7.92
C SER A 88 0.19 -1.65 6.53
N VAL A 89 -0.97 -1.16 6.10
CA VAL A 89 -1.39 -1.16 4.69
C VAL A 89 -1.25 0.28 4.18
N PRO A 90 -0.23 0.55 3.34
CA PRO A 90 0.00 1.85 2.74
C PRO A 90 -1.23 2.36 1.97
N LEU A 91 -1.60 3.61 2.22
CA LEU A 91 -2.62 4.31 1.45
C LEU A 91 -2.02 5.43 0.61
N ALA A 92 -2.55 5.57 -0.60
CA ALA A 92 -2.21 6.70 -1.47
C ALA A 92 -2.70 8.02 -0.86
N LYS A 93 -1.86 9.06 -0.94
CA LYS A 93 -2.17 10.43 -0.50
C LYS A 93 -2.85 11.26 -1.57
N ARG A 94 -2.55 10.96 -2.84
CA ARG A 94 -3.08 11.66 -4.00
C ARG A 94 -3.82 10.67 -4.86
N TRP A 95 -5.06 10.98 -5.22
CA TRP A 95 -5.92 10.10 -6.02
C TRP A 95 -6.24 10.76 -7.38
N LEU A 96 -6.49 9.93 -8.37
CA LEU A 96 -6.74 10.32 -9.75
C LEU A 96 -8.24 10.18 -10.04
N ASP A 97 -8.90 11.27 -10.44
CA ASP A 97 -10.29 11.19 -10.91
C ASP A 97 -10.34 10.37 -12.20
N VAL A 98 -11.20 9.34 -12.22
CA VAL A 98 -11.33 8.45 -13.39
C VAL A 98 -11.75 9.18 -14.66
N ASN A 99 -12.43 10.31 -14.54
CA ASN A 99 -12.90 11.09 -15.69
C ASN A 99 -11.80 11.98 -16.30
N CYS A 100 -10.66 12.10 -15.62
CA CYS A 100 -9.54 12.95 -16.04
C CYS A 100 -8.37 12.16 -16.66
N ALA A 101 -8.52 10.85 -16.87
CA ALA A 101 -7.42 9.97 -17.27
C ALA A 101 -7.78 9.05 -18.44
N ASP A 102 -6.85 8.86 -19.36
CA ASP A 102 -6.91 7.78 -20.34
C ASP A 102 -6.51 6.46 -19.67
N LEU A 103 -7.49 5.75 -19.14
CA LEU A 103 -7.31 4.52 -18.35
C LEU A 103 -6.58 3.42 -19.12
N SER A 104 -6.71 3.40 -20.46
CA SER A 104 -6.09 2.37 -21.32
C SER A 104 -4.56 2.48 -21.38
N ARG A 105 -4.03 3.66 -21.03
CA ARG A 105 -2.60 3.97 -21.09
C ARG A 105 -1.97 4.08 -19.70
N MET A 106 -2.65 3.73 -18.62
CA MET A 106 -2.10 3.91 -17.28
C MET A 106 -1.00 2.88 -16.95
N SER A 107 0.04 3.32 -16.22
CA SER A 107 1.06 2.46 -15.61
C SER A 107 1.34 2.86 -14.16
N ILE A 108 1.71 1.88 -13.35
CA ILE A 108 2.26 2.10 -11.99
C ILE A 108 3.77 2.08 -12.09
N GLN A 109 4.42 3.13 -11.63
CA GLN A 109 5.87 3.23 -11.51
C GLN A 109 6.27 3.24 -10.04
N ALA A 110 7.30 2.48 -9.68
CA ALA A 110 7.82 2.42 -8.32
C ALA A 110 9.23 2.96 -8.23
N PHE A 111 9.48 3.72 -7.17
CA PHE A 111 10.77 4.34 -6.88
C PHE A 111 11.13 4.14 -5.42
N CYS A 112 12.42 3.95 -5.14
CA CYS A 112 12.96 3.86 -3.79
C CYS A 112 13.97 4.98 -3.53
N GLN A 113 14.00 5.47 -2.30
CA GLN A 113 14.96 6.45 -1.81
C GLN A 113 15.41 6.05 -0.41
N GLY A 114 16.73 5.91 -0.22
CA GLY A 114 17.32 5.53 1.07
C GLY A 114 17.89 6.69 1.87
N GLY A 115 18.32 6.38 3.09
CA GLY A 115 19.00 7.33 3.99
C GLY A 115 18.08 8.28 4.75
N TYR A 116 16.77 8.00 4.82
CA TYR A 116 15.82 8.93 5.45
C TYR A 116 16.01 9.05 6.96
N GLU A 117 16.17 7.94 7.67
CA GLU A 117 16.37 7.96 9.12
C GLU A 117 17.76 8.50 9.50
N ASP A 118 18.77 8.24 8.66
CA ASP A 118 20.10 8.84 8.82
C ASP A 118 20.07 10.36 8.67
N ALA A 119 19.37 10.85 7.63
CA ALA A 119 19.17 12.28 7.42
C ALA A 119 18.40 12.93 8.58
N LYS A 120 17.33 12.28 9.08
CA LYS A 120 16.53 12.78 10.19
C LYS A 120 17.32 12.83 11.51
N ARG A 121 18.15 11.82 11.78
CA ARG A 121 19.04 11.79 12.94
C ARG A 121 20.06 12.92 12.88
N ALA A 122 20.70 13.10 11.73
CA ALA A 122 21.69 14.16 11.54
C ALA A 122 21.08 15.57 11.75
N VAL A 123 19.86 15.83 11.26
CA VAL A 123 19.14 17.11 11.53
C VAL A 123 18.89 17.31 13.02
N LYS A 124 18.51 16.25 13.75
CA LYS A 124 18.21 16.32 15.18
C LYS A 124 19.48 16.57 16.03
N GLU A 125 20.62 16.02 15.61
CA GLU A 125 21.87 16.05 16.37
C GLU A 125 22.75 17.27 16.04
N LEU A 126 22.73 17.76 14.81
CA LEU A 126 23.69 18.77 14.32
C LEU A 126 23.11 20.18 14.17
N GLY A 127 21.78 20.35 14.29
CA GLY A 127 21.13 21.64 14.04
C GLY A 127 21.11 22.00 12.54
N ASP A 128 20.37 23.05 12.20
CA ASP A 128 19.94 23.42 10.83
C ASP A 128 21.08 23.80 9.85
N ASP A 129 22.34 23.80 10.27
CA ASP A 129 23.49 24.25 9.48
C ASP A 129 24.40 23.08 9.03
N HIS A 130 23.91 22.31 8.04
CA HIS A 130 24.63 21.55 6.97
C HIS A 130 25.69 20.48 7.33
N PRO A 131 25.79 19.35 6.58
CA PRO A 131 26.06 19.30 5.14
C PRO A 131 24.94 18.61 4.37
N ASP A 132 25.12 18.41 3.07
CA ASP A 132 24.22 17.75 2.12
C ASP A 132 23.70 16.37 2.57
N ASN A 133 22.78 16.33 3.53
CA ASN A 133 21.90 15.18 3.81
C ASN A 133 20.82 15.10 2.72
N GLU A 134 21.25 15.21 1.47
CA GLU A 134 20.41 14.92 0.34
C GLU A 134 20.03 13.46 0.46
N LEU A 135 18.76 13.21 0.82
CA LEU A 135 18.15 11.91 0.59
C LEU A 135 18.59 11.45 -0.79
N GLY A 136 19.21 10.27 -0.89
CA GLY A 136 19.79 9.82 -2.15
C GLY A 136 18.76 9.90 -3.30
N PRO A 137 19.19 10.00 -4.58
CA PRO A 137 18.25 10.17 -5.67
C PRO A 137 17.22 9.03 -5.69
N TRP A 138 15.98 9.36 -6.07
CA TRP A 138 14.97 8.34 -6.31
C TRP A 138 15.44 7.38 -7.39
N LYS A 139 15.47 6.08 -7.08
CA LYS A 139 15.83 5.02 -8.02
C LYS A 139 14.58 4.27 -8.43
N LYS A 140 14.29 4.23 -9.73
CA LYS A 140 13.20 3.43 -10.28
C LYS A 140 13.46 1.95 -9.98
N LEU A 141 12.50 1.29 -9.34
CA LEU A 141 12.54 -0.13 -9.05
C LEU A 141 11.89 -0.94 -10.17
N TRP A 142 10.72 -0.49 -10.63
CA TRP A 142 9.91 -1.19 -11.63
C TRP A 142 8.82 -0.30 -12.21
N GLU A 143 8.21 -0.78 -13.29
CA GLU A 143 7.00 -0.24 -13.90
C GLU A 143 6.12 -1.40 -14.36
N ALA A 144 4.81 -1.26 -14.15
CA ALA A 144 3.81 -2.26 -14.52
C ALA A 144 2.61 -1.60 -15.21
N PRO A 145 2.06 -2.19 -16.28
CA PRO A 145 0.85 -1.69 -16.91
C PRO A 145 -0.36 -1.85 -15.98
N ALA A 146 -1.15 -0.80 -15.82
CA ALA A 146 -2.31 -0.77 -14.92
C ALA A 146 -3.61 -1.25 -15.59
N ALA A 147 -3.67 -1.24 -16.94
CA ALA A 147 -4.90 -1.46 -17.69
C ALA A 147 -5.62 -2.75 -17.33
N LYS A 148 -4.89 -3.88 -17.17
CA LYS A 148 -5.48 -5.16 -16.77
C LYS A 148 -6.14 -5.09 -15.38
N GLY A 149 -5.49 -4.47 -14.41
CA GLY A 149 -6.06 -4.31 -13.07
C GLY A 149 -7.27 -3.38 -13.04
N ILE A 150 -7.32 -2.38 -13.93
CA ILE A 150 -8.49 -1.51 -14.08
C ILE A 150 -9.66 -2.29 -14.71
N VAL A 151 -9.41 -3.13 -15.71
CA VAL A 151 -10.44 -4.01 -16.30
C VAL A 151 -11.00 -4.95 -15.23
N GLU A 152 -10.11 -5.65 -14.50
CA GLU A 152 -10.49 -6.55 -13.42
C GLU A 152 -11.32 -5.85 -12.32
N LEU A 153 -10.97 -4.61 -11.97
CA LEU A 153 -11.77 -3.79 -11.04
C LEU A 153 -13.19 -3.59 -11.56
N VAL A 154 -13.35 -3.20 -12.83
CA VAL A 154 -14.65 -2.93 -13.45
C VAL A 154 -15.47 -4.21 -13.55
N GLU A 155 -14.85 -5.32 -13.92
CA GLU A 155 -15.49 -6.64 -13.98
C GLU A 155 -15.94 -7.09 -12.59
N THR A 156 -15.07 -6.99 -11.58
CA THR A 156 -15.39 -7.30 -10.19
C THR A 156 -16.60 -6.51 -9.68
N LEU A 157 -16.69 -5.22 -10.03
CA LEU A 157 -17.79 -4.35 -9.63
C LEU A 157 -19.10 -4.63 -10.38
N SER A 158 -19.01 -5.18 -11.59
CA SER A 158 -20.17 -5.47 -12.44
C SER A 158 -20.75 -6.86 -12.20
N ASP A 159 -20.01 -7.74 -11.52
CA ASP A 159 -20.38 -9.10 -11.20
C ASP A 159 -20.99 -9.20 -9.78
N ASP A 160 -21.53 -10.37 -9.41
CA ASP A 160 -22.09 -10.65 -8.08
C ASP A 160 -21.07 -10.42 -6.95
N LYS A 161 -19.78 -10.53 -7.27
CA LYS A 161 -18.65 -10.21 -6.37
C LYS A 161 -18.72 -8.77 -5.85
N GLY A 162 -19.21 -7.83 -6.66
CA GLY A 162 -19.35 -6.41 -6.34
C GLY A 162 -20.53 -6.08 -5.44
N ALA A 163 -21.41 -7.04 -5.14
CA ALA A 163 -22.60 -6.80 -4.32
C ALA A 163 -22.25 -6.31 -2.90
N CYS A 164 -21.07 -6.64 -2.37
CA CYS A 164 -20.64 -6.16 -1.05
C CYS A 164 -20.20 -4.69 -1.02
N VAL A 165 -20.07 -4.05 -2.18
CA VAL A 165 -19.63 -2.65 -2.35
C VAL A 165 -20.66 -1.76 -3.07
N GLU A 166 -21.91 -2.21 -3.13
CA GLU A 166 -23.01 -1.53 -3.84
C GLU A 166 -23.46 -0.21 -3.19
N LYS A 167 -23.16 0.02 -1.91
CA LYS A 167 -23.71 1.12 -1.10
C LYS A 167 -22.68 1.73 -0.17
N GLY A 168 -22.56 3.05 -0.23
CA GLY A 168 -21.62 3.80 0.60
C GLY A 168 -20.26 3.91 -0.07
N TYR A 169 -19.25 4.23 0.74
CA TYR A 169 -17.88 4.44 0.24
C TYR A 169 -16.98 3.26 0.59
N HIS A 170 -16.31 2.72 -0.43
CA HIS A 170 -15.38 1.62 -0.27
C HIS A 170 -14.04 1.89 -0.95
N ILE A 171 -12.96 1.33 -0.39
CA ILE A 171 -11.67 1.24 -1.05
C ILE A 171 -11.47 -0.21 -1.49
N ILE A 172 -11.17 -0.42 -2.76
CA ILE A 172 -10.95 -1.74 -3.33
C ILE A 172 -9.52 -1.80 -3.87
N VAL A 173 -8.79 -2.84 -3.52
CA VAL A 173 -7.42 -3.10 -3.99
C VAL A 173 -7.44 -4.33 -4.89
N ILE A 174 -6.99 -4.16 -6.13
CA ILE A 174 -6.85 -5.21 -7.14
C ILE A 174 -5.36 -5.45 -7.39
N PRO A 175 -4.77 -6.55 -6.87
CA PRO A 175 -3.40 -6.92 -7.20
C PRO A 175 -3.22 -7.12 -8.71
N LEU A 176 -2.02 -6.85 -9.22
CA LEU A 176 -1.66 -7.19 -10.62
C LEU A 176 -0.98 -8.57 -10.63
N PRO A 177 -1.70 -9.68 -10.80
CA PRO A 177 -1.18 -11.01 -10.49
C PRO A 177 0.00 -11.46 -11.36
N GLU A 178 0.09 -10.91 -12.56
CA GLU A 178 1.14 -11.20 -13.55
C GLU A 178 2.48 -10.56 -13.18
N GLU A 179 2.48 -9.58 -12.26
CA GLU A 179 3.68 -8.93 -11.79
C GLU A 179 4.36 -9.75 -10.69
N PRO A 180 5.69 -9.91 -10.73
CA PRO A 180 6.41 -10.71 -9.76
C PRO A 180 6.38 -10.05 -8.38
N LEU A 181 6.34 -10.88 -7.34
CA LEU A 181 6.61 -10.47 -5.97
C LEU A 181 8.06 -10.00 -5.85
N ARG A 182 8.27 -8.91 -5.11
CA ARG A 182 9.59 -8.29 -4.87
C ARG A 182 9.73 -7.98 -3.38
N GLU A 183 10.92 -8.05 -2.84
CA GLU A 183 11.14 -7.64 -1.44
C GLU A 183 10.84 -6.15 -1.28
N ALA A 184 10.15 -5.80 -0.20
CA ALA A 184 9.94 -4.42 0.20
C ALA A 184 11.26 -3.76 0.64
N PRO A 185 11.38 -2.42 0.58
CA PRO A 185 12.54 -1.72 1.12
C PRO A 185 12.75 -1.96 2.62
N ASP A 186 14.02 -2.00 3.05
CA ASP A 186 14.36 -2.05 4.47
C ASP A 186 13.85 -0.82 5.23
N ALA A 187 13.78 -0.96 6.56
CA ALA A 187 13.51 0.17 7.45
C ALA A 187 14.47 1.34 7.18
N GLY A 188 13.94 2.56 7.18
CA GLY A 188 14.67 3.79 6.87
C GLY A 188 14.68 4.19 5.40
N ASN A 189 14.09 3.37 4.51
CA ASN A 189 13.90 3.69 3.10
C ASN A 189 12.46 4.12 2.81
N ARG A 190 12.28 4.95 1.77
CA ARG A 190 10.97 5.34 1.25
C ARG A 190 10.66 4.61 -0.03
N LEU A 191 9.39 4.24 -0.18
CA LEU A 191 8.82 3.76 -1.43
C LEU A 191 7.81 4.78 -1.91
N ARG A 192 7.92 5.12 -3.20
CA ARG A 192 6.95 5.92 -3.91
C ARG A 192 6.38 5.11 -5.05
N LEU A 193 5.05 5.09 -5.16
CA LEU A 193 4.33 4.60 -6.31
C LEU A 193 3.58 5.74 -6.97
N CYS A 194 3.67 5.81 -8.29
CA CYS A 194 2.94 6.76 -9.10
C CYS A 194 2.07 6.00 -10.10
N LEU A 195 0.77 6.25 -10.12
CA LEU A 195 -0.12 5.81 -11.19
C LEU A 195 -0.34 7.00 -12.13
N SER A 196 0.10 6.86 -13.38
CA SER A 196 0.12 7.93 -14.40
C SER A 196 0.03 7.36 -15.81
N ALA A 197 -0.07 8.23 -16.82
CA ALA A 197 -0.01 7.80 -18.22
C ALA A 197 1.35 7.18 -18.56
N ALA A 198 1.34 6.09 -19.32
CA ALA A 198 2.53 5.37 -19.74
C ALA A 198 3.45 6.29 -20.55
N GLY A 199 4.74 6.27 -20.19
CA GLY A 199 5.75 7.13 -20.79
C GLY A 199 5.77 8.55 -20.25
N ALA A 200 4.97 8.90 -19.23
CA ALA A 200 5.21 10.11 -18.45
C ALA A 200 6.64 10.07 -17.90
N ILE A 201 7.43 11.08 -18.27
CA ILE A 201 8.78 11.29 -17.75
C ILE A 201 8.58 11.73 -16.31
N ASP A 202 9.25 11.04 -15.39
CA ASP A 202 9.24 11.23 -13.93
C ASP A 202 8.19 12.26 -13.45
N PRO A 203 7.02 11.82 -12.95
CA PRO A 203 5.96 12.73 -12.50
C PRO A 203 6.40 13.67 -11.35
N LEU A 204 7.65 13.53 -10.88
CA LEU A 204 8.31 14.42 -9.92
C LEU A 204 9.01 15.63 -10.55
N GLN A 205 9.39 15.57 -11.83
CA GLN A 205 10.08 16.65 -12.53
C GLN A 205 9.14 17.47 -13.40
N ASP A 206 8.18 16.81 -14.04
CA ASP A 206 7.20 17.49 -14.86
C ASP A 206 6.12 18.09 -13.96
N GLY A 207 6.10 19.42 -13.84
CA GLY A 207 5.06 20.23 -13.17
C GLY A 207 3.67 20.11 -13.83
N ILE A 208 3.36 18.97 -14.42
CA ILE A 208 2.07 18.59 -14.97
C ILE A 208 1.18 18.21 -13.79
N GLU A 209 0.63 19.25 -13.16
CA GLU A 209 -0.17 19.19 -11.93
C GLU A 209 -1.44 18.33 -12.01
N THR A 210 -1.80 17.68 -13.12
CA THR A 210 -3.20 17.27 -13.34
C THR A 210 -3.49 15.79 -13.60
N THR A 211 -2.52 14.89 -13.83
CA THR A 211 -2.86 13.49 -14.22
C THR A 211 -2.01 12.39 -13.58
N TYR A 212 -1.79 12.45 -12.28
CA TYR A 212 -1.25 11.29 -11.55
C TYR A 212 -1.82 11.15 -10.13
N SER A 213 -1.69 9.94 -9.59
CA SER A 213 -1.95 9.60 -8.20
C SER A 213 -0.70 9.02 -7.54
N GLU A 214 -0.56 9.17 -6.23
CA GLU A 214 0.68 8.91 -5.50
C GLU A 214 0.42 8.18 -4.18
N LEU A 215 1.22 7.14 -3.94
CA LEU A 215 1.47 6.53 -2.64
C LEU A 215 2.93 6.77 -2.29
N ASN A 216 3.19 7.28 -1.09
CA ASN A 216 4.53 7.63 -0.66
C ASN A 216 4.70 7.33 0.83
N VAL A 217 5.37 6.22 1.11
CA VAL A 217 5.51 5.66 2.45
C VAL A 217 6.96 5.47 2.85
N LEU A 218 7.25 5.73 4.12
CA LEU A 218 8.50 5.40 4.79
C LEU A 218 8.38 4.06 5.49
N PHE A 219 9.29 3.13 5.22
CA PHE A 219 9.36 1.89 5.96
C PHE A 219 10.03 2.12 7.31
N ARG A 220 9.36 1.72 8.40
CA ARG A 220 9.85 1.86 9.78
C ARG A 220 9.92 0.49 10.45
N ALA A 221 11.01 0.22 11.15
CA ALA A 221 11.05 -0.92 12.05
C ALA A 221 10.11 -0.69 13.24
N THR A 222 9.46 -1.74 13.71
CA THR A 222 8.71 -1.78 14.97
C THR A 222 9.16 -2.94 15.83
N MET A 223 8.67 -3.02 17.07
CA MET A 223 8.90 -4.14 17.97
C MET A 223 8.43 -5.47 17.36
N PRO A 224 8.94 -6.62 17.83
CA PRO A 224 8.46 -7.94 17.43
C PRO A 224 6.93 -8.02 17.49
N GLY A 225 6.29 -8.50 16.43
CA GLY A 225 4.84 -8.63 16.37
C GLY A 225 4.33 -9.77 17.28
N ASN A 226 5.16 -10.78 17.55
CA ASN A 226 4.84 -11.86 18.48
C ASN A 226 4.65 -11.39 19.94
N GLU A 227 5.18 -10.21 20.29
CA GLU A 227 5.03 -9.57 21.60
C GLU A 227 3.74 -8.73 21.68
N SER A 228 3.01 -8.55 20.56
CA SER A 228 1.77 -7.78 20.55
C SER A 228 0.60 -8.58 21.16
N GLU A 229 0.06 -8.08 22.27
CA GLU A 229 -1.16 -8.64 22.89
C GLU A 229 -2.40 -8.54 21.98
N HIS A 230 -2.33 -7.71 20.94
CA HIS A 230 -3.42 -7.47 20.01
C HIS A 230 -3.32 -8.28 18.72
N MET A 231 -2.26 -9.06 18.50
CA MET A 231 -2.06 -9.84 17.27
C MET A 231 -3.28 -10.71 16.92
N PRO A 232 -3.84 -10.59 15.69
CA PRO A 232 -4.98 -11.38 15.29
C PRO A 232 -4.68 -12.87 15.34
N GLN A 233 -5.64 -13.67 15.82
CA GLN A 233 -5.47 -15.12 15.99
C GLN A 233 -5.01 -15.83 14.71
N VAL A 234 -5.47 -15.37 13.55
CA VAL A 234 -5.10 -15.93 12.23
C VAL A 234 -3.61 -15.78 11.91
N TYR A 235 -2.89 -14.86 12.57
CA TYR A 235 -1.47 -14.60 12.33
C TYR A 235 -0.55 -15.18 13.39
N LYS A 236 -1.05 -15.75 14.49
CA LYS A 236 -0.18 -16.37 15.51
C LYS A 236 0.72 -17.47 14.93
N GLU A 237 0.22 -18.25 13.98
CA GLU A 237 1.01 -19.28 13.30
C GLU A 237 2.16 -18.68 12.49
N LEU A 238 1.95 -17.56 11.78
CA LEU A 238 3.00 -16.86 11.03
C LEU A 238 4.21 -16.55 11.92
N PHE A 239 3.98 -15.95 13.08
CA PHE A 239 5.05 -15.56 13.99
C PHE A 239 5.76 -16.75 14.65
N ASN A 240 5.04 -17.84 14.91
CA ASN A 240 5.66 -19.07 15.40
C ASN A 240 6.56 -19.74 14.35
N LEU A 241 6.19 -19.65 13.07
CA LEU A 241 6.95 -20.21 11.95
C LEU A 241 8.13 -19.33 11.52
N ALA A 242 8.09 -18.02 11.81
CA ALA A 242 9.17 -17.09 11.49
C ALA A 242 10.31 -17.11 12.53
N GLY A 243 10.02 -17.47 13.78
CA GLY A 243 10.99 -17.56 14.88
C GLY A 243 11.73 -18.90 15.00
N SER A 244 11.45 -19.87 14.13
CA SER A 244 12.06 -21.21 14.09
C SER A 244 13.08 -21.35 12.97
#